data_AF-A0A7X8VS86-F1
#
_entry.id   AF-A0A7X8VS86-F1
#
_cell.length_a   1.000
_cell.length_b   1.000
_cell.length_c   1.000
_cell.angle_alpha   90.00
_cell.angle_beta   90.00
_cell.angle_gamma   90.00
#
_symmetry.space_group_name_H-M   'P 1'
#
loop_
_entity.id
_entity.type
_entity.pdbx_description
1 polymer ?
#
loop_
_entity_poly.entity_id
_entity_poly.type
_entity_poly.pdbx_seq_one_letter_code
_entity_poly.pdbx_strand_id
1 'polypeptide(L)'
;MSDKKKENRLRHNGLDELDVESLLAQWQTCVEMANSVSSRRDTMNNLFVTLHLALVTTVAVIWDSKAYPLLGLGCVLCLIWLLSIGNYCKLNQAKYDVICEIEKQLPAQPFNDEWINIKNKRFYIESTHLEKCMPLLFFVSYIVIFVLILI
;
A
#
# COMPACT_ATOMS: atom_id res chain seq x y z
N MET A 1 52.71 6.18 -25.74
CA MET A 1 52.27 5.84 -24.36
C MET A 1 51.05 6.67 -23.89
N SER A 2 50.81 7.86 -24.46
CA SER A 2 49.68 8.74 -24.11
C SER A 2 48.29 8.23 -24.58
N ASP A 3 48.17 7.72 -25.80
CA ASP A 3 46.85 7.37 -26.37
C ASP A 3 46.19 6.16 -25.73
N LYS A 4 46.94 5.07 -25.46
CA LYS A 4 46.40 3.90 -24.73
C LYS A 4 45.87 4.26 -23.34
N LYS A 5 46.47 5.25 -22.67
CA LYS A 5 46.02 5.75 -21.36
C LYS A 5 44.74 6.59 -21.47
N LYS A 6 44.53 7.28 -22.60
CA LYS A 6 43.31 8.05 -22.87
C LYS A 6 42.15 7.12 -23.22
N GLU A 7 42.41 6.12 -24.06
CA GLU A 7 41.45 5.10 -24.46
C GLU A 7 40.96 4.26 -23.26
N ASN A 8 41.87 3.80 -22.39
CA ASN A 8 41.47 3.08 -21.18
C ASN A 8 40.63 3.93 -20.21
N ARG A 9 40.86 5.25 -20.14
CA ARG A 9 40.05 6.16 -19.32
C ARG A 9 38.64 6.34 -19.87
N LEU A 10 38.51 6.53 -21.18
CA LEU A 10 37.21 6.65 -21.84
C LEU A 10 36.40 5.36 -21.68
N ARG A 11 37.06 4.20 -21.78
CA ARG A 11 36.42 2.90 -21.56
C ARG A 11 35.97 2.70 -20.12
N HIS A 12 36.77 3.07 -19.13
CA HIS A 12 36.40 2.97 -17.71
C HIS A 12 35.23 3.89 -17.37
N ASN A 13 35.29 5.17 -17.76
CA ASN A 13 34.19 6.11 -17.55
C ASN A 13 32.89 5.64 -18.23
N GLY A 14 32.99 5.08 -19.45
CA GLY A 14 31.81 4.53 -20.13
C GLY A 14 31.25 3.28 -19.45
N LEU A 15 32.08 2.45 -18.82
CA LEU A 15 31.61 1.32 -18.01
C LEU A 15 30.91 1.78 -16.73
N ASP A 16 31.44 2.81 -16.08
CA ASP A 16 30.85 3.38 -14.86
C ASP A 16 29.50 4.07 -15.18
N GLU A 17 29.40 4.78 -16.29
CA GLU A 17 28.14 5.39 -16.76
C GLU A 17 27.06 4.32 -17.06
N LEU A 18 27.44 3.22 -17.73
CA LEU A 18 26.53 2.10 -18.01
C LEU A 18 26.04 1.42 -16.73
N ASP A 19 26.90 1.28 -15.72
CA ASP A 19 26.54 0.68 -14.44
C ASP A 19 25.53 1.57 -13.68
N VAL A 20 25.77 2.87 -13.63
CA VAL A 20 24.86 3.86 -13.02
C VAL A 20 23.50 3.89 -13.72
N GLU A 21 23.46 3.83 -15.05
CA GLU A 21 22.20 3.78 -15.81
C GLU A 21 21.41 2.51 -15.48
N SER A 22 22.09 1.36 -15.41
CA SER A 22 21.46 0.09 -15.06
C SER A 22 20.90 0.07 -13.64
N LEU A 23 21.61 0.67 -12.69
CA LEU A 23 21.20 0.81 -11.30
C LEU A 23 19.98 1.74 -11.17
N LEU A 24 20.01 2.87 -11.88
CA LEU A 24 18.89 3.81 -11.93
C LEU A 24 17.64 3.14 -12.51
N ALA A 25 17.77 2.36 -13.58
CA ALA A 25 16.66 1.62 -14.18
C ALA A 25 16.06 0.57 -13.22
N GLN A 26 16.89 -0.13 -12.45
CA GLN A 26 16.43 -1.06 -11.41
C GLN A 26 15.67 -0.34 -10.30
N TRP A 27 16.21 0.78 -9.83
CA TRP A 27 15.55 1.63 -8.82
C TRP A 27 14.20 2.15 -9.32
N GLN A 28 14.14 2.68 -10.54
CA GLN A 28 12.90 3.18 -11.17
C GLN A 28 11.85 2.07 -11.27
N THR A 29 12.25 0.89 -11.74
CA THR A 29 11.36 -0.29 -11.81
C THR A 29 10.81 -0.66 -10.43
N CYS A 30 11.65 -0.62 -9.39
CA CYS A 30 11.22 -0.92 -8.02
C CYS A 30 10.21 0.12 -7.51
N VAL A 31 10.46 1.40 -7.77
CA VAL A 31 9.56 2.52 -7.42
C VAL A 31 8.21 2.39 -8.12
N GLU A 32 8.19 2.11 -9.43
CA GLU A 32 6.96 1.87 -10.18
C GLU A 32 6.17 0.68 -9.64
N MET A 33 6.87 -0.39 -9.26
CA MET A 33 6.27 -1.57 -8.64
C MET A 33 5.72 -1.30 -7.23
N ALA A 34 6.30 -0.38 -6.46
CA ALA A 34 5.75 0.06 -5.18
C ALA A 34 4.50 0.95 -5.37
N ASN A 35 4.55 1.86 -6.34
CA ASN A 35 3.43 2.73 -6.67
C ASN A 35 2.21 1.93 -7.17
N SER A 36 2.43 0.95 -8.06
CA SER A 36 1.36 0.07 -8.55
C SER A 36 0.71 -0.77 -7.44
N VAL A 37 1.47 -1.23 -6.45
CA VAL A 37 0.91 -1.91 -5.28
C VAL A 37 0.04 -0.97 -4.45
N SER A 38 0.48 0.28 -4.26
CA SER A 38 -0.28 1.31 -3.56
C SER A 38 -1.60 1.61 -4.28
N SER A 39 -1.56 1.80 -5.60
CA SER A 39 -2.77 1.98 -6.43
C SER A 39 -3.73 0.78 -6.37
N ARG A 40 -3.18 -0.44 -6.34
CA ARG A 40 -3.99 -1.66 -6.17
C ARG A 40 -4.68 -1.71 -4.80
N ARG A 41 -4.02 -1.25 -3.73
CA ARG A 41 -4.62 -1.14 -2.40
C ARG A 41 -5.81 -0.18 -2.41
N ASP A 42 -5.68 0.99 -3.04
CA ASP A 42 -6.76 1.98 -3.13
C ASP A 42 -7.96 1.41 -3.91
N THR A 43 -7.68 0.71 -5.02
CA THR A 43 -8.71 0.02 -5.79
C THR A 43 -9.43 -1.04 -4.94
N MET A 44 -8.70 -1.87 -4.20
CA MET A 44 -9.29 -2.89 -3.32
C MET A 44 -10.13 -2.26 -2.21
N ASN A 45 -9.66 -1.18 -1.58
CA ASN A 45 -10.42 -0.45 -0.56
C ASN A 45 -11.77 0.06 -1.12
N ASN A 46 -11.76 0.65 -2.32
CA ASN A 46 -12.99 1.11 -2.97
C ASN A 46 -13.96 -0.04 -3.31
N LEU A 47 -13.43 -1.19 -3.72
CA LEU A 47 -14.24 -2.39 -3.97
C LEU A 47 -14.90 -2.89 -2.67
N PHE A 48 -14.17 -2.94 -1.55
CA PHE A 48 -14.75 -3.33 -0.27
C PHE A 48 -15.84 -2.36 0.19
N VAL A 49 -15.61 -1.05 0.08
CA VAL A 49 -16.64 -0.04 0.39
C VAL A 49 -17.91 -0.27 -0.44
N THR A 50 -17.75 -0.48 -1.75
CA THR A 50 -18.87 -0.70 -2.67
C THR A 50 -19.64 -1.98 -2.30
N LEU A 51 -18.93 -3.06 -2.00
CA LEU A 51 -19.52 -4.33 -1.58
C LEU A 51 -20.29 -4.20 -0.26
N HIS A 52 -19.72 -3.50 0.72
CA HIS A 52 -20.38 -3.27 2.01
C HIS A 52 -21.60 -2.36 1.88
N LEU A 53 -21.55 -1.33 1.02
CA LEU A 53 -22.70 -0.47 0.74
C LEU A 53 -23.86 -1.25 0.11
N ALA A 54 -23.55 -2.12 -0.86
CA ALA A 54 -24.53 -3.01 -1.46
C ALA A 54 -25.16 -3.94 -0.41
N LEU A 55 -24.33 -4.55 0.44
CA LEU A 55 -24.79 -5.46 1.49
C LEU A 55 -25.68 -4.75 2.52
N VAL A 56 -25.27 -3.57 3.01
CA VAL A 56 -26.08 -2.76 3.94
C VAL A 56 -27.42 -2.39 3.30
N THR A 57 -27.42 -2.01 2.02
CA THR A 57 -28.65 -1.68 1.29
C THR A 57 -29.59 -2.89 1.19
N THR A 58 -29.06 -4.07 0.84
CA THR A 58 -29.85 -5.31 0.78
C THR A 58 -30.42 -5.68 2.15
N VAL A 59 -29.63 -5.59 3.21
CA VAL A 59 -30.08 -5.83 4.58
C VAL A 59 -31.19 -4.85 4.97
N ALA A 60 -31.04 -3.57 4.64
CA ALA A 60 -32.04 -2.54 4.93
C ALA A 60 -33.38 -2.79 4.21
N VAL A 61 -33.35 -3.35 2.99
CA VAL A 61 -34.57 -3.73 2.25
C VAL A 61 -35.26 -4.95 2.85
N ILE A 62 -34.49 -5.93 3.33
CA ILE A 62 -35.07 -7.15 3.93
C ILE A 62 -35.68 -6.85 5.31
N TRP A 63 -34.97 -6.10 6.15
CA TRP A 63 -35.35 -5.69 7.52
C TRP A 63 -36.11 -6.77 8.32
N ASP A 64 -35.58 -7.99 8.31
CA ASP A 64 -36.18 -9.15 8.97
C ASP A 64 -35.06 -10.11 9.36
N SER A 65 -35.37 -11.06 10.24
CA SER A 65 -34.55 -12.20 10.65
C SER A 65 -33.86 -12.95 9.50
N LYS A 66 -34.44 -12.93 8.29
CA LYS A 66 -33.83 -13.50 7.07
C LYS A 66 -32.53 -12.80 6.67
N ALA A 67 -32.23 -11.62 7.22
CA ALA A 67 -30.99 -10.88 6.97
C ALA A 67 -29.80 -11.33 7.86
N TYR A 68 -30.00 -12.17 8.88
CA TYR A 68 -28.90 -12.61 9.75
C TYR A 68 -27.72 -13.26 9.00
N PRO A 69 -27.91 -14.09 7.97
CA PRO A 69 -26.79 -14.64 7.20
C PRO A 69 -25.99 -13.54 6.47
N LEU A 70 -26.66 -12.50 5.96
CA LEU A 70 -26.01 -11.37 5.29
C LEU A 70 -25.19 -10.53 6.28
N LEU A 71 -25.70 -10.31 7.50
CA LEU A 71 -24.95 -9.64 8.57
C LEU A 71 -23.70 -10.43 8.95
N GLY A 72 -23.82 -11.76 9.10
CA GLY A 72 -22.68 -12.64 9.35
C GLY A 72 -21.63 -12.58 8.23
N LEU A 73 -22.07 -12.61 6.96
CA LEU A 73 -21.20 -12.43 5.80
C LEU A 73 -20.51 -11.07 5.82
N GLY A 74 -21.24 -9.99 6.16
CA GLY A 74 -20.70 -8.64 6.32
C GLY A 74 -19.56 -8.59 7.33
N CYS A 75 -19.72 -9.21 8.51
CA CYS A 75 -18.67 -9.30 9.51
C CYS A 75 -17.42 -10.05 9.01
N VAL A 76 -17.60 -11.17 8.29
CA VAL A 76 -16.48 -11.92 7.70
C VAL A 76 -15.75 -11.08 6.66
N LEU A 77 -16.48 -10.34 5.81
CA LEU A 77 -15.90 -9.43 4.82
C LEU A 77 -15.10 -8.29 5.48
N CYS A 78 -15.56 -7.75 6.61
CA CYS A 78 -14.78 -6.76 7.38
C CYS A 78 -13.44 -7.35 7.85
N LEU A 79 -13.42 -8.60 8.32
CA LEU A 79 -12.17 -9.27 8.74
C LEU A 79 -11.23 -9.47 7.55
N ILE A 80 -11.75 -9.93 6.41
CA ILE A 80 -10.96 -10.09 5.17
C ILE A 80 -10.38 -8.75 4.72
N TRP A 81 -11.15 -7.67 4.82
CA TRP A 81 -10.69 -6.33 4.47
C TRP A 81 -9.55 -5.87 5.39
N LEU A 82 -9.68 -6.06 6.71
CA LEU A 82 -8.61 -5.73 7.67
C LEU A 82 -7.32 -6.53 7.40
N LEU A 83 -7.44 -7.82 7.10
CA LEU A 83 -6.30 -8.67 6.72
C LEU A 83 -5.65 -8.18 5.43
N SER A 84 -6.45 -7.77 4.44
CA SER A 84 -5.98 -7.25 3.16
C SER A 84 -5.17 -5.95 3.36
N ILE A 85 -5.68 -5.00 4.15
CA ILE A 85 -4.96 -3.76 4.50
C ILE A 85 -3.61 -4.10 5.15
N GLY A 86 -3.61 -5.04 6.11
CA GLY A 86 -2.39 -5.47 6.79
C GLY A 86 -1.36 -6.10 5.83
N ASN A 87 -1.81 -6.93 4.88
CA ASN A 87 -0.95 -7.54 3.88
C ASN A 87 -0.32 -6.49 2.95
N TYR A 88 -1.12 -5.56 2.43
CA TYR A 88 -0.61 -4.48 1.58
C TYR A 88 0.37 -3.58 2.31
N CYS A 89 0.11 -3.25 3.58
CA CYS A 89 1.02 -2.46 4.40
C CYS A 89 2.39 -3.13 4.53
N LYS A 90 2.43 -4.44 4.85
CA LYS A 90 3.67 -5.20 4.98
C LYS A 90 4.42 -5.31 3.65
N LEU A 91 3.70 -5.57 2.55
CA LEU A 91 4.31 -5.67 1.23
C LEU A 91 4.90 -4.33 0.78
N ASN A 92 4.20 -3.23 1.02
CA ASN A 92 4.68 -1.90 0.63
C ASN A 92 5.93 -1.52 1.45
N GLN A 93 5.91 -1.79 2.76
CA GLN A 93 7.09 -1.59 3.62
C GLN A 93 8.31 -2.34 3.10
N ALA A 94 8.17 -3.64 2.80
CA ALA A 94 9.27 -4.45 2.26
C ALA A 94 9.79 -3.91 0.92
N LYS A 95 8.92 -3.37 0.06
CA LYS A 95 9.33 -2.74 -1.20
C LYS A 95 10.10 -1.44 -0.97
N TYR A 96 9.63 -0.60 -0.04
CA TYR A 96 10.33 0.64 0.32
C TYR A 96 11.72 0.37 0.92
N ASP A 97 11.87 -0.68 1.74
CA ASP A 97 13.18 -1.07 2.28
C ASP A 97 14.17 -1.40 1.15
N VAL A 98 13.73 -2.15 0.14
CA VAL A 98 14.55 -2.47 -1.05
C VAL A 98 14.88 -1.21 -1.86
N ILE A 99 13.90 -0.32 -2.08
CA ILE A 99 14.11 0.94 -2.80
C ILE A 99 15.18 1.77 -2.08
N CYS A 100 15.07 1.95 -0.76
CA CYS A 100 16.02 2.72 0.03
C CYS A 100 17.43 2.10 0.03
N GLU A 101 17.53 0.77 0.00
CA GLU A 101 18.83 0.09 -0.06
C GLU A 101 19.53 0.30 -1.40
N ILE A 102 18.79 0.22 -2.52
CA ILE A 102 19.31 0.54 -3.85
C ILE A 102 19.69 2.02 -3.93
N GLU A 103 18.85 2.89 -3.36
CA GLU A 103 19.01 4.34 -3.39
C GLU A 103 20.31 4.81 -2.73
N LYS A 104 20.85 4.09 -1.73
CA LYS A 104 22.16 4.39 -1.11
C LYS A 104 23.34 4.41 -2.09
N GLN A 105 23.21 3.73 -3.22
CA GLN A 105 24.23 3.65 -4.27
C GLN A 105 24.04 4.75 -5.33
N LEU A 106 22.92 5.48 -5.29
CA LEU A 106 22.65 6.60 -6.20
C LEU A 106 23.20 7.93 -5.65
N PRO A 107 23.44 8.93 -6.51
CA PRO A 107 23.97 10.24 -6.08
C PRO A 107 23.05 11.01 -5.13
N ALA A 108 21.75 10.73 -5.15
CA ALA A 108 20.73 11.36 -4.32
C ALA A 108 19.83 10.30 -3.71
N GLN A 109 19.28 10.58 -2.50
CA GLN A 109 18.44 9.64 -1.76
C GLN A 109 17.08 10.21 -1.35
N PRO A 110 16.25 10.65 -2.32
CA PRO A 110 15.00 11.34 -2.01
C PRO A 110 14.04 10.53 -1.11
N PHE A 111 13.88 9.22 -1.30
CA PHE A 111 12.96 8.42 -0.48
C PHE A 111 13.49 8.18 0.93
N ASN A 112 14.80 7.93 1.07
CA ASN A 112 15.43 7.82 2.38
C ASN A 112 15.35 9.15 3.16
N ASP A 113 15.61 10.27 2.49
CA ASP A 113 15.49 11.62 3.05
C ASP A 113 14.05 11.92 3.49
N GLU A 114 13.06 11.57 2.66
CA GLU A 114 11.64 11.68 2.99
C GLU A 114 11.29 10.86 4.24
N TRP A 115 11.74 9.61 4.31
CA TRP A 115 11.47 8.72 5.43
C TRP A 115 12.04 9.25 6.75
N ILE A 116 13.28 9.75 6.73
CA ILE A 116 13.91 10.39 7.90
C ILE A 116 13.12 11.63 8.34
N ASN A 117 12.71 12.47 7.39
CA ASN A 117 11.93 13.68 7.66
C ASN A 117 10.55 13.37 8.25
N ILE A 118 9.89 12.31 7.81
CA ILE A 118 8.59 11.88 8.32
C ILE A 118 8.74 11.27 9.72
N LYS A 119 9.72 10.39 9.94
CA LYS A 119 9.95 9.71 11.21
C LYS A 119 10.29 10.69 12.35
N ASN A 120 10.94 11.80 12.03
CA ASN A 120 11.28 12.85 13.00
C ASN A 120 10.08 13.74 13.39
N LYS A 121 8.94 13.63 12.71
CA LYS A 121 7.72 14.37 13.07
C LYS A 121 6.92 13.62 14.12
N ARG A 122 6.70 14.26 15.27
CA ARG A 122 5.95 13.72 16.41
C ARG A 122 4.47 13.36 16.12
N PHE A 123 3.93 13.81 14.98
CA PHE A 123 2.51 13.67 14.62
C PHE A 123 2.28 12.99 13.26
N TYR A 124 3.18 12.11 12.82
CA TYR A 124 2.89 11.31 11.63
C TYR A 124 1.83 10.26 11.96
N ILE A 125 0.62 10.46 11.45
CA ILE A 125 -0.43 9.45 11.46
C ILE A 125 -0.31 8.70 10.14
N GLU A 126 0.02 7.41 10.20
CA GLU A 126 0.00 6.56 9.03
C GLU A 126 -1.41 6.53 8.42
N SER A 127 -1.50 6.72 7.10
CA SER A 127 -2.75 6.57 6.34
C SER A 127 -3.45 5.23 6.64
N THR A 128 -2.68 4.20 6.97
CA THR A 128 -3.17 2.88 7.38
C THR A 128 -4.13 2.92 8.59
N HIS A 129 -3.99 3.88 9.51
CA HIS A 129 -4.92 4.01 10.62
C HIS A 129 -6.30 4.49 10.16
N LEU A 130 -6.36 5.43 9.22
CA LEU A 130 -7.61 5.90 8.63
C LEU A 130 -8.26 4.79 7.79
N GLU A 131 -7.47 4.02 7.05
CA GLU A 131 -7.97 2.89 6.25
C GLU A 131 -8.58 1.80 7.13
N LYS A 132 -8.00 1.50 8.31
CA LYS A 132 -8.54 0.53 9.27
C LYS A 132 -9.83 1.01 9.97
N CYS A 133 -10.07 2.32 10.01
CA CYS A 133 -11.29 2.88 10.59
C CYS A 133 -12.54 2.47 9.79
N MET A 134 -12.43 2.40 8.46
CA MET A 134 -13.57 2.08 7.58
C MET A 134 -14.17 0.69 7.83
N PRO A 135 -13.40 -0.43 7.82
CA PRO A 135 -13.94 -1.75 8.18
C PRO A 135 -14.56 -1.78 9.57
N LEU A 136 -14.01 -1.06 10.54
CA LEU A 136 -14.53 -1.00 11.90
C LEU A 136 -15.91 -0.33 11.95
N LEU A 137 -16.10 0.76 11.19
CA LEU A 137 -17.39 1.44 11.09
C LEU A 137 -18.47 0.52 10.50
N PHE A 138 -18.16 -0.24 9.45
CA PHE A 138 -19.08 -1.23 8.90
C PHE A 138 -19.35 -2.40 9.86
N PHE A 139 -18.33 -2.86 10.59
CA PHE A 139 -18.51 -3.91 11.59
C PHE A 139 -19.47 -3.47 12.71
N VAL A 140 -19.29 -2.26 13.22
CA VAL A 140 -20.20 -1.67 14.24
C VAL A 140 -21.61 -1.50 13.68
N SER A 141 -21.77 -1.06 12.42
CA SER A 141 -23.09 -0.90 11.83
C SER A 141 -23.83 -2.24 11.69
N TYR A 142 -23.14 -3.33 11.36
CA TYR A 142 -23.75 -4.67 11.34
C TYR A 142 -24.22 -5.13 12.72
N ILE A 143 -23.47 -4.83 13.78
CA ILE A 143 -23.89 -5.13 15.16
C ILE A 143 -25.14 -4.33 15.53
N VAL A 144 -25.16 -3.03 15.21
CA VAL A 144 -26.33 -2.17 15.50
C VAL A 144 -27.57 -2.67 14.75
N ILE A 145 -27.45 -2.99 13.46
CA ILE A 145 -28.57 -3.52 12.67
C ILE A 145 -29.05 -4.87 13.22
N PHE A 146 -28.12 -5.74 13.62
CA PHE A 146 -28.47 -7.02 14.25
C PHE A 146 -29.34 -6.82 15.50
N VAL A 147 -28.93 -5.91 16.40
CA VAL A 147 -29.68 -5.59 17.62
C VAL A 147 -31.06 -4.99 17.28
N LEU A 148 -31.13 -4.10 16.29
CA LEU A 148 -32.39 -3.47 15.88
C LEU A 148 -33.41 -4.45 15.28
N ILE A 149 -32.95 -5.48 14.54
CA ILE A 149 -33.83 -6.53 13.99
C ILE A 149 -34.29 -7.51 15.08
N LEU A 150 -33.49 -7.67 16.13
CA LEU A 150 -33.77 -8.60 17.23
C LEU A 150 -34.80 -8.04 18.24
N ILE A 151 -34.90 -6.71 18.36
CA ILE A 151 -35.90 -6.00 19.17
C ILE A 151 -37.25 -5.98 18.45
#